data_AF-A0A936M8A2-F1
#
_entry.id   AF-A0A936M8A2-F1
#
_cell.length_a   1.000
_cell.length_b   1.000
_cell.length_c   1.000
_cell.angle_alpha   90.00
_cell.angle_beta   90.00
_cell.angle_gamma   90.00
#
_symmetry.space_group_name_H-M   'P 1'
#
loop_
_entity.id
_entity.type
_entity.pdbx_description
1 polymer ?
#
loop_
_entity_poly.entity_id
_entity_poly.type
_entity_poly.pdbx_seq_one_letter_code
_entity_poly.pdbx_strand_id
1 'polypeptide(L)'
;MDARIITVEENFRSSLERAISNSLPDNHRRSFMALLDRYVGLRLAVEDQTTGEGSLALFEISGHAQPRLAAICFDRLNRIRLERHSRLAQRDLLASILTMEADKELTALTAQLARAIGDSHLASALNNSEATRQRHAETTVREDISRESMHLTSHQTQEPVSLS
;
A
#
# COMPACT_ATOMS: atom_id res chain seq x y z
N MET A 1 -23.12 -3.39 4.03
CA MET A 1 -22.11 -3.38 2.95
C MET A 1 -22.19 -1.99 2.33
N ASP A 2 -21.09 -1.22 2.32
CA ASP A 2 -21.09 0.17 1.85
C ASP A 2 -21.44 0.21 0.35
N ALA A 3 -22.42 1.03 -0.04
CA ALA A 3 -22.88 1.16 -1.42
C ALA A 3 -21.75 1.56 -2.39
N ARG A 4 -20.71 2.23 -1.87
CA ARG A 4 -19.50 2.57 -2.64
C ARG A 4 -18.67 1.34 -3.02
N ILE A 5 -18.57 0.34 -2.13
CA ILE A 5 -17.89 -0.94 -2.42
C ILE A 5 -18.62 -1.65 -3.56
N ILE A 6 -19.95 -1.74 -3.47
CA ILE A 6 -20.80 -2.39 -4.49
C ILE A 6 -20.67 -1.68 -5.84
N THR A 7 -20.71 -0.34 -5.85
CA THR A 7 -20.61 0.45 -7.09
C THR A 7 -19.22 0.33 -7.74
N VAL A 8 -18.15 0.25 -6.95
CA VAL A 8 -16.79 0.04 -7.48
C VAL A 8 -16.63 -1.37 -8.04
N GLU A 9 -17.16 -2.36 -7.33
CA GLU A 9 -17.15 -3.77 -7.72
C GLU A 9 -17.94 -3.99 -9.02
N GLU A 10 -19.13 -3.41 -9.16
CA GLU A 10 -19.94 -3.52 -10.37
C GLU A 10 -19.30 -2.86 -11.60
N ASN A 11 -18.66 -1.70 -11.44
CA ASN A 11 -18.14 -0.93 -12.57
C ASN A 11 -16.78 -1.40 -13.07
N PHE A 12 -15.93 -1.93 -12.18
CA PHE A 12 -14.54 -2.21 -12.53
C PHE A 12 -14.18 -3.70 -12.54
N ARG A 13 -14.92 -4.57 -11.83
CA ARG A 13 -14.51 -5.97 -11.64
C ARG A 13 -14.33 -6.73 -12.94
N SER A 14 -15.33 -6.76 -13.81
CA SER A 14 -15.26 -7.53 -15.06
C SER A 14 -14.14 -7.04 -15.98
N SER A 15 -13.94 -5.72 -16.04
CA SER A 15 -12.88 -5.11 -16.86
C SER A 15 -11.49 -5.39 -16.28
N LEU A 16 -11.33 -5.32 -14.96
CA LEU A 16 -10.08 -5.63 -14.26
C LEU A 16 -9.73 -7.11 -14.35
N GLU A 17 -10.69 -8.01 -14.09
CA GLU A 17 -10.48 -9.46 -14.21
C GLU A 17 -10.04 -9.86 -15.61
N ARG A 18 -10.65 -9.25 -16.64
CA ARG A 18 -10.24 -9.43 -18.03
C ARG A 18 -8.83 -8.90 -18.29
N ALA A 19 -8.54 -7.66 -17.89
CA ALA A 19 -7.23 -7.06 -18.09
C ALA A 19 -6.12 -7.82 -17.34
N ILE A 20 -6.39 -8.29 -16.12
CA ILE A 20 -5.50 -9.14 -15.32
C ILE A 20 -5.27 -10.48 -16.02
N SER A 21 -6.32 -11.08 -16.56
CA SER A 21 -6.19 -12.34 -17.29
C SER A 21 -5.34 -12.19 -18.55
N ASN A 22 -5.48 -11.08 -19.26
CA ASN A 22 -4.71 -10.80 -20.47
C ASN A 22 -3.26 -10.38 -20.17
N SER A 23 -3.02 -9.70 -19.05
CA SER A 23 -1.71 -9.10 -18.74
C SER A 23 -0.82 -10.00 -17.90
N LEU A 24 -1.39 -10.87 -17.06
CA LEU A 24 -0.64 -11.61 -16.05
C LEU A 24 -0.71 -13.13 -16.26
N PRO A 25 0.39 -13.86 -16.07
CA PRO A 25 0.36 -15.32 -16.05
C PRO A 25 -0.40 -15.84 -14.81
N ASP A 26 -1.00 -17.03 -14.91
CA ASP A 26 -1.92 -17.59 -13.91
C ASP A 26 -1.36 -17.62 -12.48
N ASN A 27 -0.05 -17.86 -12.33
CA ASN A 27 0.64 -17.90 -11.05
C ASN A 27 0.68 -16.53 -10.34
N HIS A 28 0.57 -15.42 -11.09
CA HIS A 28 0.59 -14.08 -10.53
C HIS A 28 -0.80 -13.45 -10.40
N ARG A 29 -1.81 -13.94 -11.14
CA ARG A 29 -3.19 -13.39 -11.11
C ARG A 29 -3.79 -13.37 -9.70
N ARG A 30 -3.69 -14.48 -8.97
CA ARG A 30 -4.23 -14.58 -7.61
C ARG A 30 -3.57 -13.61 -6.63
N SER A 31 -2.25 -13.50 -6.69
CA SER A 31 -1.49 -12.57 -5.85
C SER A 31 -1.84 -11.12 -6.16
N PHE A 32 -1.98 -10.77 -7.44
CA PHE A 32 -2.36 -9.42 -7.86
C PHE A 32 -3.78 -9.06 -7.43
N MET A 33 -4.75 -9.97 -7.60
CA MET A 33 -6.12 -9.76 -7.12
C MET A 33 -6.17 -9.56 -5.61
N ALA A 34 -5.42 -10.36 -4.84
CA ALA A 34 -5.33 -10.18 -3.39
C ALA A 34 -4.72 -8.82 -2.98
N LEU A 35 -3.72 -8.33 -3.73
CA LEU A 35 -3.17 -6.98 -3.52
C LEU A 35 -4.20 -5.89 -3.83
N LEU A 36 -4.93 -6.05 -4.91
CA LEU A 36 -5.96 -5.11 -5.35
C LEU A 36 -7.12 -5.03 -4.35
N ASP A 37 -7.65 -6.18 -3.93
CA ASP A 37 -8.72 -6.28 -2.92
C ASP A 37 -8.29 -5.64 -1.60
N ARG A 38 -7.08 -5.96 -1.14
CA ARG A 38 -6.51 -5.38 0.08
C ARG A 38 -6.38 -3.85 -0.05
N TYR A 39 -5.90 -3.36 -1.19
CA TYR A 39 -5.77 -1.93 -1.44
C TYR A 39 -7.13 -1.22 -1.40
N VAL A 40 -8.12 -1.71 -2.16
CA VAL A 40 -9.46 -1.13 -2.23
C VAL A 40 -10.12 -1.14 -0.85
N GLY A 41 -10.09 -2.29 -0.15
CA GLY A 41 -10.68 -2.43 1.17
C GLY A 41 -10.07 -1.47 2.20
N LEU A 42 -8.74 -1.35 2.24
CA LEU A 42 -8.07 -0.43 3.16
C LEU A 42 -8.31 1.04 2.79
N ARG A 43 -8.39 1.36 1.50
CA ARG A 43 -8.63 2.74 1.05
C ARG A 43 -10.03 3.21 1.45
N LEU A 44 -11.04 2.39 1.19
CA LEU A 44 -12.41 2.68 1.56
C LEU A 44 -12.58 2.73 3.08
N ALA A 45 -11.92 1.85 3.83
CA ALA A 45 -11.94 1.89 5.30
C ALA A 45 -11.30 3.16 5.89
N VAL A 46 -10.29 3.76 5.23
CA VAL A 46 -9.72 5.04 5.66
C VAL A 46 -10.68 6.20 5.42
N GLU A 47 -11.45 6.15 4.33
CA GLU A 47 -12.44 7.19 3.99
C GLU A 47 -13.72 7.07 4.80
N ASP A 48 -14.12 5.85 5.15
CA ASP A 48 -15.28 5.56 5.98
C ASP A 48 -14.93 5.85 7.45
N GLN A 49 -15.03 7.13 7.82
CA GLN A 49 -14.71 7.65 9.15
C GLN A 49 -15.78 7.29 10.20
N THR A 50 -16.41 6.11 10.12
CA THR A 50 -17.38 5.70 11.13
C THR A 50 -16.66 5.54 12.47
N THR A 51 -16.84 6.54 13.32
CA THR A 51 -16.22 6.71 14.62
C THR A 51 -16.73 5.67 15.62
N GLY A 52 -15.81 4.88 16.17
CA GLY A 52 -15.57 4.75 17.62
C GLY A 52 -16.65 4.21 18.56
N GLU A 53 -17.87 3.88 18.12
CA GLU A 53 -18.91 3.42 19.06
C GLU A 53 -18.53 2.08 19.74
N GLY A 54 -17.77 1.23 19.06
CA GLY A 54 -17.34 -0.06 19.62
C GLY A 54 -16.23 0.02 20.67
N SER A 55 -15.38 1.07 20.64
CA SER A 55 -14.20 1.16 21.51
C SER A 55 -14.55 1.57 22.94
N LEU A 56 -15.56 2.43 23.13
CA LEU A 56 -16.02 2.84 24.46
C LEU A 56 -16.59 1.67 25.25
N ALA A 57 -17.47 0.89 24.63
CA ALA A 57 -18.09 -0.28 25.26
C ALA A 57 -17.04 -1.30 25.75
N LEU A 58 -15.96 -1.50 24.98
CA LEU A 58 -14.83 -2.35 25.36
C LEU A 58 -14.19 -1.93 26.69
N PHE A 59 -13.95 -0.63 26.88
CA PHE A 59 -13.31 -0.11 28.09
C PHE A 59 -14.27 0.03 29.28
N GLU A 60 -15.56 0.24 29.03
CA GLU A 60 -16.60 0.22 30.07
C GLU A 60 -16.76 -1.20 30.64
N ILE A 61 -16.86 -2.22 29.78
CA ILE A 61 -16.96 -3.63 30.20
C ILE A 61 -15.70 -4.07 30.97
N SER A 62 -14.52 -3.60 30.58
CA SER A 62 -13.26 -3.95 31.26
C SER A 62 -13.05 -3.21 32.58
N GLY A 63 -13.96 -2.32 32.99
CA GLY A 63 -13.83 -1.53 34.21
C GLY A 63 -12.66 -0.53 34.19
N HIS A 64 -12.29 0.00 33.03
CA HIS A 64 -11.19 0.96 32.92
C HIS A 64 -11.51 2.24 33.72
N ALA A 65 -10.55 2.78 34.46
CA ALA A 65 -10.77 3.95 35.33
C ALA A 65 -11.22 5.22 34.56
N GLN A 66 -10.85 5.32 33.28
CA GLN A 66 -11.23 6.41 32.38
C GLN A 66 -11.58 5.86 30.98
N PRO A 67 -12.77 5.28 30.78
CA PRO A 67 -13.08 4.51 29.58
C PRO A 67 -13.19 5.39 28.32
N ARG A 68 -13.73 6.61 28.47
CA ARG A 68 -13.83 7.59 27.36
C ARG A 68 -12.47 8.02 26.82
N LEU A 69 -11.51 8.34 27.71
CA LEU A 69 -10.17 8.73 27.27
C LEU A 69 -9.44 7.56 26.61
N ALA A 70 -9.57 6.35 27.16
CA ALA A 70 -8.99 5.15 26.59
C ALA A 70 -9.54 4.87 25.18
N ALA A 71 -10.86 4.97 24.99
CA ALA A 71 -11.53 4.82 23.70
C ALA A 71 -10.98 5.81 22.65
N ILE A 72 -10.91 7.10 22.99
CA ILE A 72 -10.36 8.14 22.11
C ILE A 72 -8.91 7.83 21.70
N CYS A 73 -8.06 7.48 22.66
CA CYS A 73 -6.66 7.13 22.40
C CYS A 73 -6.53 5.88 21.52
N PHE A 74 -7.34 4.86 21.78
CA PHE A 74 -7.37 3.61 21.02
C PHE A 74 -7.81 3.84 19.57
N ASP A 75 -8.88 4.59 19.37
CA ASP A 75 -9.38 4.91 18.03
C ASP A 75 -8.36 5.73 17.23
N ARG A 76 -7.69 6.69 17.89
CA ARG A 76 -6.60 7.44 17.28
C ARG A 76 -5.45 6.52 16.83
N LEU A 77 -5.04 5.58 17.67
CA LEU A 77 -3.98 4.62 17.33
C LEU A 77 -4.40 3.69 16.17
N ASN A 78 -5.65 3.22 16.17
CA ASN A 78 -6.17 2.38 15.11
C ASN A 78 -6.24 3.12 13.78
N ARG A 79 -6.66 4.39 13.80
CA ARG A 79 -6.63 5.25 12.61
C ARG A 79 -5.21 5.37 12.04
N ILE A 80 -4.22 5.65 12.88
CA ILE A 80 -2.81 5.74 12.44
C ILE A 80 -2.35 4.41 11.82
N ARG A 81 -2.70 3.27 12.43
CA ARG A 81 -2.38 1.95 11.89
C ARG A 81 -3.05 1.70 10.54
N LEU A 82 -4.34 2.01 10.43
CA LEU A 82 -5.12 1.84 9.21
C LEU A 82 -4.55 2.69 8.07
N GLU A 83 -4.25 3.96 8.32
CA GLU A 83 -3.59 4.85 7.35
C GLU A 83 -2.23 4.30 6.90
N ARG A 84 -1.42 3.79 7.84
CA ARG A 84 -0.14 3.15 7.51
C ARG A 84 -0.32 1.93 6.62
N HIS A 85 -1.25 1.04 6.95
CA HIS A 85 -1.52 -0.15 6.15
C HIS A 85 -2.07 0.19 4.76
N SER A 86 -2.93 1.21 4.66
CA SER A 86 -3.44 1.72 3.39
C SER A 86 -2.30 2.23 2.49
N ARG A 87 -1.37 3.05 3.03
CA ARG A 87 -0.19 3.52 2.29
C ARG A 87 0.73 2.38 1.85
N LEU A 88 0.92 1.36 2.69
CA LEU A 88 1.71 0.18 2.31
C LEU A 88 1.05 -0.59 1.17
N ALA A 89 -0.26 -0.84 1.24
CA ALA A 89 -0.99 -1.52 0.18
C ALA A 89 -0.95 -0.74 -1.15
N GLN A 90 -1.08 0.59 -1.08
CA GLN A 90 -0.92 1.49 -2.24
C GLN A 90 0.46 1.33 -2.89
N ARG A 91 1.53 1.36 -2.10
CA ARG A 91 2.91 1.20 -2.58
C ARG A 91 3.13 -0.19 -3.16
N ASP A 92 2.66 -1.24 -2.49
CA ASP A 92 2.85 -2.62 -2.92
C ASP A 92 2.12 -2.88 -4.25
N LEU A 93 0.92 -2.32 -4.44
CA LEU A 93 0.18 -2.38 -5.71
C LEU A 93 0.91 -1.62 -6.83
N LEU A 94 1.37 -0.39 -6.57
CA LEU A 94 2.16 0.39 -7.53
C LEU A 94 3.42 -0.38 -7.94
N ALA A 95 4.18 -0.90 -6.97
CA ALA A 95 5.38 -1.66 -7.23
C ALA A 95 5.07 -2.89 -8.10
N SER A 96 4.01 -3.64 -7.80
CA SER A 96 3.59 -4.79 -8.60
C SER A 96 3.29 -4.42 -10.05
N ILE A 97 2.62 -3.29 -10.30
CA ILE A 97 2.33 -2.84 -11.67
C ILE A 97 3.60 -2.46 -12.42
N LEU A 98 4.53 -1.77 -11.74
CA LEU A 98 5.78 -1.31 -12.36
C LEU A 98 6.75 -2.47 -12.64
N THR A 99 6.85 -3.46 -11.74
CA THR A 99 7.80 -4.58 -11.88
C THR A 99 7.33 -5.63 -12.87
N MET A 100 6.02 -5.85 -12.98
CA MET A 100 5.45 -6.86 -13.88
C MET A 100 5.32 -6.37 -15.33
N GLU A 101 5.70 -5.12 -15.60
CA GLU A 101 5.47 -4.45 -16.88
C GLU A 101 4.02 -4.63 -17.35
N ALA A 102 3.08 -4.46 -16.42
CA ALA A 102 1.67 -4.65 -16.68
C ALA A 102 1.24 -3.84 -17.91
N ASP A 103 0.38 -4.44 -18.73
CA ASP A 103 -0.09 -3.80 -19.96
C ASP A 103 -0.74 -2.44 -19.67
N LYS A 104 -0.74 -1.56 -20.68
CA LYS A 104 -1.32 -0.23 -20.64
C LYS A 104 -2.79 -0.27 -20.23
N GLU A 105 -3.53 -1.30 -20.65
CA GLU A 105 -4.93 -1.48 -20.25
C GLU A 105 -5.07 -1.68 -18.73
N LEU A 106 -4.32 -2.62 -18.15
CA LEU A 106 -4.36 -2.90 -16.71
C LEU A 106 -3.89 -1.70 -15.88
N THR A 107 -2.85 -1.01 -16.33
CA THR A 107 -2.35 0.21 -15.70
C THR A 107 -3.40 1.32 -15.72
N ALA A 108 -4.06 1.54 -16.87
CA ALA A 108 -5.09 2.57 -17.01
C ALA A 108 -6.34 2.26 -16.18
N LEU A 109 -6.80 1.01 -16.17
CA LEU A 109 -7.95 0.59 -15.35
C LEU A 109 -7.66 0.73 -13.85
N THR A 110 -6.45 0.37 -13.41
CA THR A 110 -6.06 0.56 -12.01
C THR A 110 -5.99 2.05 -11.64
N ALA A 111 -5.52 2.91 -12.54
CA ALA A 111 -5.52 4.35 -12.33
C ALA A 111 -6.94 4.92 -12.24
N GLN A 112 -7.87 4.43 -13.06
CA GLN A 112 -9.29 4.84 -13.01
C GLN A 112 -9.95 4.39 -11.71
N LEU A 113 -9.71 3.15 -11.29
CA LEU A 113 -10.16 2.63 -10.00
C LEU A 113 -9.65 3.50 -8.85
N ALA A 114 -8.34 3.80 -8.83
CA ALA A 114 -7.75 4.66 -7.80
C ALA A 114 -8.44 6.03 -7.71
N ARG A 115 -8.78 6.66 -8.85
CA ARG A 115 -9.56 7.91 -8.86
C ARG A 115 -10.96 7.72 -8.31
N ALA A 116 -11.64 6.62 -8.67
CA ALA A 116 -13.00 6.35 -8.22
C ALA A 116 -13.08 6.18 -6.70
N ILE A 117 -12.02 5.67 -6.07
CA ILE A 117 -11.93 5.51 -4.61
C ILE A 117 -11.13 6.63 -3.91
N GLY A 118 -11.02 7.80 -4.56
CA GLY A 118 -10.46 9.00 -3.95
C GLY A 118 -8.92 9.06 -3.81
N ASP A 119 -8.19 8.12 -4.42
CA ASP A 119 -6.72 8.08 -4.38
C ASP A 119 -6.09 8.76 -5.61
N SER A 120 -6.01 10.09 -5.54
CA SER A 120 -5.37 10.90 -6.59
C SER A 120 -3.86 10.65 -6.72
N HIS A 121 -3.20 10.20 -5.64
CA HIS A 121 -1.76 9.98 -5.63
C HIS A 121 -1.40 8.74 -6.45
N LEU A 122 -2.03 7.59 -6.17
CA LEU A 122 -1.81 6.38 -6.96
C LEU A 122 -2.23 6.59 -8.41
N ALA A 123 -3.38 7.22 -8.63
CA ALA A 123 -3.86 7.53 -9.97
C ALA A 123 -2.82 8.34 -10.76
N SER A 124 -2.22 9.36 -10.16
CA SER A 124 -1.17 10.18 -10.79
C SER A 124 0.11 9.38 -11.04
N ALA A 125 0.55 8.56 -10.08
CA ALA A 125 1.74 7.73 -10.22
C ALA A 125 1.63 6.74 -11.39
N LEU A 126 0.43 6.15 -11.58
CA LEU A 126 0.14 5.20 -12.66
C LEU A 126 -0.01 5.88 -14.03
N ASN A 127 -0.63 7.06 -14.11
CA ASN A 127 -0.69 7.81 -15.38
C ASN A 127 0.70 8.28 -15.85
N ASN A 128 1.61 8.49 -14.91
CA ASN A 128 3.00 8.85 -15.17
C ASN A 128 3.94 7.63 -15.08
N SER A 129 3.42 6.41 -15.24
CA SER A 129 4.15 5.15 -14.97
C SER A 129 5.51 5.03 -15.65
N GLU A 130 5.71 5.65 -16.82
CA GLU A 130 7.01 5.69 -17.51
C GLU A 130 8.04 6.56 -16.75
N ALA A 131 7.66 7.78 -16.38
CA ALA A 131 8.49 8.64 -15.52
C ALA A 131 8.65 8.08 -14.10
N THR A 132 7.61 7.40 -13.58
CA THR A 132 7.63 6.73 -12.27
C THR A 132 8.59 5.54 -12.28
N ARG A 133 8.62 4.73 -13.37
CA ARG A 133 9.60 3.63 -13.55
C ARG A 133 11.02 4.14 -13.51
N GLN A 134 11.31 5.24 -14.20
CA GLN A 134 12.65 5.82 -14.27
C GLN A 134 13.15 6.28 -12.88
N ARG A 135 12.29 6.94 -12.10
CA ARG A 135 12.61 7.32 -10.70
C ARG A 135 12.78 6.12 -9.77
N HIS A 136 11.97 5.07 -9.95
CA HIS A 136 12.12 3.83 -9.18
C HIS A 136 13.45 3.15 -9.47
N ALA A 137 13.84 3.05 -10.74
CA ALA A 137 15.15 2.51 -11.13
C ALA A 137 16.31 3.31 -10.53
N GLU A 138 16.25 4.65 -10.60
CA GLU A 138 17.26 5.54 -10.00
C GLU A 138 17.35 5.39 -8.47
N THR A 139 16.22 5.17 -7.80
CA THR A 139 16.18 4.97 -6.35
C THR A 139 16.79 3.63 -5.96
N THR A 140 16.45 2.55 -6.67
CA THR A 140 17.05 1.22 -6.44
C THR A 140 18.56 1.24 -6.64
N VAL A 141 19.03 1.85 -7.73
CA VAL A 141 20.48 2.01 -7.99
C VAL A 141 21.17 2.77 -6.87
N ARG A 142 20.56 3.84 -6.34
CA ARG A 142 21.14 4.63 -5.25
C ARG A 142 21.19 3.86 -3.91
N GLU A 143 20.19 3.04 -3.63
CA GLU A 143 20.17 2.18 -2.45
C GLU A 143 21.25 1.08 -2.53
N ASP A 144 21.43 0.48 -3.71
CA ASP A 144 22.45 -0.57 -3.91
C ASP A 144 23.87 0.00 -3.83
N ILE A 145 24.13 1.17 -4.44
CA ILE A 145 25.42 1.87 -4.31
C ILE A 145 25.71 2.24 -2.84
N SER A 146 24.67 2.64 -2.08
CA SER A 146 24.82 2.99 -0.67
C SER A 146 25.12 1.75 0.19
N ARG A 147 24.49 0.60 -0.09
CA ARG A 147 24.77 -0.68 0.58
C ARG A 147 26.18 -1.20 0.27
N GLU A 148 26.60 -1.09 -0.98
CA GLU A 148 27.93 -1.52 -1.42
C GLU A 148 29.03 -0.64 -0.80
N SER A 149 28.79 0.67 -0.72
CA SER A 149 29.69 1.61 -0.04
C SER A 149 29.82 1.33 1.47
N MET A 150 28.73 0.96 2.16
CA MET A 150 28.77 0.56 3.57
C MET A 150 29.57 -0.73 3.79
N HIS A 151 29.41 -1.73 2.91
CA HIS A 151 30.19 -2.97 2.98
C HIS A 151 31.69 -2.74 2.75
N LEU A 152 32.07 -1.85 1.84
CA LEU A 152 33.47 -1.50 1.58
C LEU A 152 34.12 -0.77 2.77
N THR A 153 33.39 0.13 3.44
CA THR A 153 33.90 0.79 4.65
C THR A 153 34.09 -0.15 5.85
N SER A 154 33.33 -1.25 5.93
CA SER A 154 33.45 -2.26 7.00
C SER A 154 34.71 -3.13 6.89
N HIS A 155 35.27 -3.28 5.70
CA HIS A 155 36.46 -4.13 5.47
C HIS A 155 37.78 -3.37 5.56
N GLN A 156 37.76 -2.03 5.58
CA GLN A 156 38.99 -1.20 5.71
C GLN A 156 39.34 -0.82 7.16
N THR A 157 38.52 -1.15 8.16
CA THR A 157 38.77 -0.75 9.57
C THR A 157 39.47 -1.82 10.43
N GLN A 158 39.95 -2.92 9.85
CA GLN A 158 40.72 -3.94 10.57
C GLN A 158 42.19 -3.93 10.16
N GLU A 159 42.94 -2.89 10.50
CA GLU A 159 44.39 -3.01 10.66
C GLU A 159 44.70 -3.38 12.12
N PRO A 160 45.47 -4.46 12.39
CA PRO A 160 45.89 -4.77 13.74
C PRO A 160 46.93 -3.75 14.19
N VAL A 161 46.63 -3.04 15.28
CA VAL A 161 47.62 -2.26 16.03
C VAL A 161 48.67 -3.24 16.56
N SER A 162 49.82 -3.31 15.89
CA SER A 162 51.01 -3.97 16.39
C SER A 162 51.48 -3.24 17.65
N LEU A 163 51.27 -3.87 18.81
CA LEU A 163 51.89 -3.45 20.06
C LEU A 163 53.35 -3.92 20.04
N SER A 164 54.27 -2.97 19.93
CA SER A 164 55.70 -3.13 20.24
C SER A 164 55.98 -2.62 21.64
#